data_AF-A0A820SWV9-F1
#
_entry.id   AF-A0A820SWV9-F1
#
_cell.length_a   1.000
_cell.length_b   1.000
_cell.length_c   1.000
_cell.angle_alpha   90.00
_cell.angle_beta   90.00
_cell.angle_gamma   90.00
#
_symmetry.space_group_name_H-M   'P 1'
#
loop_
_entity.id
_entity.type
_entity.pdbx_description
1 polymer ?
#
loop_
_entity_poly.entity_id
_entity_poly.type
_entity_poly.pdbx_seq_one_letter_code
_entity_poly.pdbx_strand_id
1 'polypeptide(L)'
;FGVLDPKLGVCGGKRLCETCHQDVTKCLGHYGYIDLQLPVFHIGFFRSITVVLQTICKKCSRVMLNKEVKQTFQRQLCRPILTYLQKKALRKRIHEKAKKTTLCLYCG
;
A
#
# COMPACT_ATOMS: atom_id res chain seq x y z
N PHE A 1 -22.69 19.67 -0.57
CA PHE A 1 -22.15 18.30 -0.42
C PHE A 1 -21.33 18.26 0.85
N GLY A 2 -21.73 17.40 1.79
CA GLY A 2 -21.13 17.35 3.12
C GLY A 2 -21.30 15.96 3.73
N VAL A 3 -20.97 15.82 5.00
CA VAL A 3 -21.20 14.56 5.73
C VAL A 3 -22.70 14.31 5.89
N LEU A 4 -23.09 13.02 5.91
CA LEU A 4 -24.50 12.57 6.02
C LEU A 4 -25.39 13.02 4.85
N ASP A 5 -24.81 13.23 3.68
CA ASP A 5 -25.54 13.47 2.43
C ASP A 5 -26.41 12.23 2.08
N PRO A 6 -27.71 12.39 1.76
CA PRO A 6 -28.59 11.29 1.34
C PRO A 6 -28.07 10.44 0.18
N LYS A 7 -27.14 10.98 -0.62
CA LYS A 7 -26.44 10.25 -1.69
C LYS A 7 -25.50 9.16 -1.15
N LEU A 8 -24.98 9.35 0.07
CA LEU A 8 -24.10 8.37 0.75
C LEU A 8 -24.89 7.27 1.46
N GLY A 9 -26.21 7.43 1.58
CA GLY A 9 -27.10 6.52 2.26
C GLY A 9 -27.97 7.24 3.28
N VAL A 10 -28.95 6.51 3.81
CA VAL A 10 -29.90 7.02 4.80
C VAL A 10 -29.79 6.17 6.07
N CYS A 11 -29.68 6.82 7.23
CA CYS A 11 -29.56 6.13 8.53
C CYS A 11 -30.84 6.22 9.38
N GLY A 12 -31.90 6.91 8.94
CA GLY A 12 -33.16 6.99 9.69
C GLY A 12 -34.22 7.90 9.10
N GLY A 13 -35.49 7.59 9.38
CA GLY A 13 -36.68 8.30 8.89
C GLY A 13 -37.27 7.71 7.61
N LYS A 14 -38.42 8.25 7.16
CA LYS A 14 -39.08 7.89 5.88
C LYS A 14 -38.37 8.50 4.65
N ARG A 15 -37.06 8.72 4.71
CA ARG A 15 -36.26 9.32 3.64
C ARG A 15 -35.62 8.21 2.81
N LEU A 16 -35.69 8.36 1.49
CA LEU A 16 -35.07 7.44 0.53
C LEU A 16 -33.65 7.92 0.21
N CYS A 17 -32.75 6.97 -0.06
CA CYS A 17 -31.42 7.32 -0.57
C CYS A 17 -31.52 8.00 -1.94
N GLU A 18 -30.72 9.03 -2.20
CA GLU A 18 -30.72 9.73 -3.49
C GLU A 18 -30.00 8.95 -4.60
N THR A 19 -29.18 7.95 -4.25
CA THR A 19 -28.39 7.17 -5.22
C THR A 19 -29.11 5.89 -5.65
N CYS A 20 -29.67 5.13 -4.71
CA CYS A 20 -30.37 3.88 -5.01
C CYS A 20 -31.89 3.94 -4.81
N HIS A 21 -32.44 5.05 -4.29
CA HIS A 21 -33.87 5.24 -4.05
C HIS A 21 -34.54 4.17 -3.18
N GLN A 22 -33.74 3.51 -2.33
CA GLN A 22 -34.21 2.49 -1.41
C GLN A 22 -34.26 3.00 0.02
N ASP A 23 -35.12 2.37 0.83
CA ASP A 23 -35.21 2.57 2.27
C ASP A 23 -33.97 2.06 3.01
N VAL A 24 -33.84 2.47 4.28
CA VAL A 24 -32.76 2.08 5.19
C VAL A 24 -32.57 0.56 5.28
N THR A 25 -33.64 -0.23 5.13
CA THR A 25 -33.58 -1.71 5.22
C THR A 25 -33.00 -2.38 3.97
N LYS A 26 -33.07 -1.71 2.82
CA LYS A 26 -32.62 -2.25 1.52
C LYS A 26 -31.34 -1.59 1.02
N CYS A 27 -31.07 -0.35 1.44
CA CYS A 27 -29.86 0.37 1.09
C CYS A 27 -28.62 -0.23 1.78
N LEU A 28 -27.60 -0.59 1.00
CA LEU A 28 -26.31 -1.11 1.49
C LEU A 28 -25.34 0.00 1.96
N GLY A 29 -25.65 1.26 1.65
CA GLY A 29 -24.75 2.41 1.83
C GLY A 29 -23.84 2.65 0.63
N HIS A 30 -23.39 3.90 0.48
CA HIS A 30 -22.56 4.35 -0.64
C HIS A 30 -21.30 5.05 -0.13
N TYR A 31 -20.18 4.82 -0.81
CA TYR A 31 -18.91 5.44 -0.46
C TYR A 31 -18.83 6.88 -0.95
N GLY A 32 -18.21 7.72 -0.12
CA GLY A 32 -17.70 9.03 -0.51
C GLY A 32 -16.19 9.07 -0.35
N TYR A 33 -15.56 10.12 -0.86
CA TYR A 33 -14.15 10.40 -0.64
C TYR A 33 -13.97 11.87 -0.26
N ILE A 34 -12.84 12.17 0.37
CA ILE A 34 -12.43 13.52 0.74
C ILE A 34 -11.06 13.74 0.12
N ASP A 35 -10.94 14.77 -0.70
CA ASP A 35 -9.66 15.21 -1.24
C ASP A 35 -8.90 15.96 -0.15
N LEU A 36 -7.76 15.41 0.26
CA LEU A 36 -6.87 16.05 1.21
C LEU A 36 -5.94 17.01 0.45
N GLN A 37 -5.78 18.23 0.96
CA GLN A 37 -4.91 19.24 0.35
C GLN A 37 -3.44 18.79 0.26
N LEU A 38 -3.00 17.95 1.21
CA LEU A 38 -1.64 17.42 1.29
C LEU A 38 -1.67 15.91 1.56
N PRO A 39 -0.66 15.15 1.08
CA PRO A 39 -0.57 13.72 1.34
C PRO A 39 -0.29 13.44 2.83
N VAL A 40 -0.92 12.39 3.36
CA VAL A 40 -0.76 11.94 4.75
C VAL A 40 -0.26 10.51 4.78
N PHE A 41 0.58 10.17 5.75
CA PHE A 41 1.02 8.80 5.96
C PHE A 41 -0.09 7.94 6.59
N HIS A 42 -0.43 6.84 5.94
CA HIS A 42 -1.35 5.86 6.50
C HIS A 42 -0.67 5.05 7.62
N ILE A 43 -1.23 5.10 8.84
CA ILE A 43 -0.63 4.48 10.04
C ILE A 43 -0.37 2.97 9.88
N GLY A 44 -1.27 2.25 9.20
CA GLY A 44 -1.11 0.81 8.94
C GLY A 44 0.03 0.46 7.98
N PHE A 45 0.45 1.42 7.14
CA PHE A 45 1.56 1.22 6.19
C PHE A 45 2.85 1.88 6.65
N PHE A 46 2.83 2.64 7.74
CA PHE A 46 3.99 3.41 8.22
C PHE A 46 5.25 2.53 8.37
N ARG A 47 5.12 1.36 9.00
CA ARG A 47 6.22 0.39 9.14
C ARG A 47 6.72 -0.14 7.79
N SER A 48 5.82 -0.43 6.86
CA SER A 48 6.16 -0.93 5.52
C SER A 48 6.87 0.15 4.70
N ILE A 49 6.42 1.41 4.81
CA ILE A 49 7.03 2.57 4.15
C ILE A 49 8.47 2.74 4.65
N THR A 50 8.71 2.69 5.97
CA THR A 50 10.07 2.76 6.52
C THR A 50 10.97 1.65 5.99
N VAL A 51 10.46 0.43 5.88
CA VAL A 51 11.21 -0.71 5.29
C VAL A 51 11.55 -0.45 3.83
N VAL A 52 10.63 0.09 3.02
CA VAL A 52 10.89 0.44 1.61
C VAL A 52 11.91 1.57 1.51
N LEU A 53 11.77 2.63 2.30
CA LEU A 53 12.71 3.75 2.32
C LEU A 53 14.12 3.29 2.73
N GLN A 54 14.24 2.29 3.60
CA GLN A 54 15.53 1.71 3.97
C GLN A 54 16.17 0.85 2.87
N THR A 55 15.40 0.32 1.90
CA THR A 55 15.93 -0.53 0.82
C THR A 55 16.24 0.22 -0.49
N ILE A 56 15.73 1.43 -0.67
CA ILE A 56 15.95 2.23 -1.87
C ILE A 56 16.94 3.38 -1.65
N CYS A 57 17.58 3.80 -2.74
CA CYS A 57 18.34 5.05 -2.78
C CYS A 57 17.38 6.25 -2.80
N LYS A 58 17.69 7.30 -2.04
CA LYS A 58 16.84 8.49 -1.88
C LYS A 58 17.02 9.50 -3.01
N LYS A 59 18.06 9.32 -3.85
CA LYS A 59 18.32 10.16 -5.03
C LYS A 59 17.72 9.55 -6.30
N CYS A 60 17.99 8.26 -6.57
CA CYS A 60 17.59 7.61 -7.81
C CYS A 60 16.43 6.61 -7.66
N SER A 61 15.90 6.41 -6.45
CA SER A 61 14.79 5.50 -6.15
C SER A 61 15.02 4.03 -6.53
N ARG A 62 16.27 3.65 -6.86
CA ARG A 62 16.65 2.26 -7.18
C ARG A 62 16.92 1.46 -5.90
N VAL A 63 16.62 0.17 -5.95
CA VAL A 63 16.91 -0.77 -4.86
C VAL A 63 18.43 -0.92 -4.67
N MET A 64 18.90 -0.79 -3.43
CA MET A 64 20.32 -0.82 -3.06
C MET A 64 20.87 -2.24 -2.97
N LEU A 65 20.85 -2.96 -4.10
CA LEU A 65 21.35 -4.33 -4.23
C LEU A 65 22.26 -4.47 -5.46
N ASN A 66 23.31 -5.27 -5.32
CA ASN A 66 24.17 -5.67 -6.43
C ASN A 66 23.37 -6.37 -7.53
N LYS A 67 23.77 -6.18 -8.79
CA LYS A 67 23.09 -6.73 -9.97
C LYS A 67 22.95 -8.26 -9.88
N GLU A 68 24.01 -8.94 -9.46
CA GLU A 68 24.04 -10.41 -9.29
C GLU A 68 23.04 -10.86 -8.22
N VAL A 69 23.12 -10.27 -7.03
CA VAL A 69 22.24 -10.57 -5.89
C VAL A 69 20.77 -10.31 -6.24
N LYS A 70 20.51 -9.22 -6.96
CA LYS A 70 19.18 -8.86 -7.45
C LYS A 70 18.63 -9.95 -8.38
N GLN A 71 19.43 -10.44 -9.33
CA GLN A 71 19.02 -11.52 -10.23
C GLN A 71 18.75 -12.82 -9.46
N THR A 72 19.57 -13.18 -8.47
CA THR A 72 19.34 -14.36 -7.63
C THR A 72 17.99 -14.28 -6.90
N PHE A 73 17.68 -13.15 -6.27
CA PHE A 73 16.40 -12.97 -5.59
C PHE A 73 15.21 -12.93 -6.55
N GLN A 74 15.35 -12.34 -7.73
CA GLN A 74 14.31 -12.35 -8.75
C GLN A 74 13.95 -13.78 -9.17
N ARG A 75 14.95 -14.63 -9.44
CA ARG A 75 14.71 -16.05 -9.75
C ARG A 75 13.97 -16.78 -8.62
N GLN A 76 14.31 -16.48 -7.36
CA GLN A 76 13.62 -17.06 -6.19
C GLN A 76 12.17 -16.58 -6.03
N LEU A 77 11.90 -15.32 -6.38
CA LEU A 77 10.56 -14.73 -6.32
C LEU A 77 9.65 -15.22 -7.45
N CYS A 78 10.20 -15.51 -8.63
CA CYS A 78 9.46 -16.03 -9.78
C CYS A 78 9.12 -17.53 -9.68
N ARG A 79 9.40 -18.21 -8.56
CA ARG A 79 9.00 -19.61 -8.38
C ARG A 79 7.46 -19.71 -8.28
N PRO A 80 6.80 -20.58 -9.07
CA PRO A 80 5.34 -20.61 -9.18
C PRO A 80 4.62 -20.98 -7.88
N ILE A 81 5.22 -21.85 -7.05
CA ILE A 81 4.63 -22.30 -5.78
C ILE A 81 5.47 -21.72 -4.63
N LEU A 82 5.24 -20.45 -4.31
CA LEU A 82 5.94 -19.76 -3.23
C LEU A 82 4.99 -19.44 -2.08
N THR A 83 5.19 -20.08 -0.93
CA THR A 83 4.31 -19.93 0.24
C THR A 83 4.46 -18.55 0.88
N TYR A 84 3.45 -18.11 1.65
CA TYR A 84 3.51 -16.84 2.38
C TYR A 84 4.73 -16.76 3.30
N LEU A 85 5.04 -17.84 4.03
CA LEU A 85 6.16 -17.89 4.96
C LEU A 85 7.51 -17.77 4.22
N GLN A 86 7.65 -18.44 3.07
CA GLN A 86 8.82 -18.31 2.19
C GLN A 86 8.96 -16.88 1.63
N LYS A 87 7.86 -16.26 1.17
CA LYS A 87 7.84 -14.85 0.73
C LYS A 87 8.27 -13.91 1.84
N LYS A 88 7.76 -14.11 3.07
CA LYS A 88 8.12 -13.30 4.25
C LYS A 88 9.61 -13.44 4.59
N ALA A 89 10.15 -14.66 4.58
CA ALA A 89 11.57 -14.91 4.80
C ALA A 89 12.46 -14.31 3.69
N LEU A 90 12.04 -14.39 2.42
CA LEU A 90 12.73 -13.74 1.29
C LEU A 90 12.77 -12.22 1.45
N ARG A 91 11.63 -11.58 1.74
CA ARG A 91 11.57 -10.13 1.98
C ARG A 91 12.50 -9.70 3.11
N LYS A 92 12.54 -10.44 4.22
CA LYS A 92 13.47 -10.16 5.33
C LYS A 92 14.93 -10.22 4.86
N ARG A 93 15.32 -11.28 4.13
CA ARG A 93 16.69 -11.43 3.58
C ARG A 93 17.08 -10.31 2.62
N ILE A 94 16.15 -9.87 1.77
CA ILE A 94 16.34 -8.75 0.84
C ILE A 94 16.57 -7.45 1.63
N HIS A 95 15.73 -7.19 2.63
CA HIS A 95 15.82 -5.99 3.46
C HIS A 95 17.15 -5.90 4.22
N GLU A 96 17.58 -6.98 4.89
CA GLU A 96 18.85 -7.03 5.61
C GLU A 96 20.07 -6.78 4.72
N LYS A 97 20.04 -7.25 3.46
CA LYS A 97 21.12 -6.97 2.51
C LYS A 97 21.07 -5.53 2.01
N ALA A 98 19.90 -5.01 1.65
CA ALA A 98 19.77 -3.66 1.13
C ALA A 98 20.11 -2.59 2.17
N LYS A 99 19.73 -2.80 3.44
CA LYS A 99 20.01 -1.88 4.55
C LYS A 99 21.50 -1.73 4.87
N LYS A 100 22.30 -2.77 4.63
CA LYS A 100 23.76 -2.76 4.86
C LYS A 100 24.52 -1.95 3.81
N THR A 101 23.94 -1.77 2.63
CA THR A 101 24.53 -0.99 1.56
C THR A 101 24.39 0.51 1.89
N THR A 102 25.50 1.20 2.14
CA THR A 102 25.51 2.64 2.46
C THR A 102 25.59 3.52 1.23
N LEU A 103 26.36 3.10 0.21
CA LEU A 103 26.59 3.84 -1.04
C LEU A 103 25.75 3.27 -2.18
N CYS A 104 25.20 4.13 -3.04
CA CYS A 104 24.37 3.64 -4.13
C CYS A 104 25.24 3.21 -5.31
N LEU A 105 25.09 1.96 -5.73
CA LEU A 105 25.79 1.37 -6.87
C LEU A 105 25.47 2.02 -8.23
N TYR A 106 24.50 2.93 -8.27
CA TYR A 106 24.04 3.58 -9.51
C TYR A 106 24.32 5.08 -9.56
N CYS A 107 24.38 5.78 -8.42
CA CYS A 107 24.55 7.23 -8.38
C CYS A 107 25.69 7.72 -7.49
N GLY A 108 26.49 6.80 -6.92
CA GLY A 108 27.53 7.11 -5.92
C GLY A 108 26.94 7.34 -4.53
#